data_AF-A0A2E9N4Z9-F1
#
_entry.id   AF-A0A2E9N4Z9-F1
#
_cell.length_a   1.000
_cell.length_b   1.000
_cell.length_c   1.000
_cell.angle_alpha   90.00
_cell.angle_beta   90.00
_cell.angle_gamma   90.00
#
_symmetry.space_group_name_H-M   'P 1'
#
loop_
_entity.id
_entity.type
_entity.pdbx_description
1 polymer ?
#
loop_
_entity_poly.entity_id
_entity_poly.type
_entity_poly.pdbx_seq_one_letter_code
_entity_poly.pdbx_strand_id
1 'polypeptide(L)'
;MSAPARSAFVRHHQAPRKNHAGRRKIVPGSQENEENVEPSEQPSESEKTPVATGHAEAEPEPEPEPEADPLEALTHSGRELLDVSLEVLKDLAPQAGALDDIPQVSVDKTHTLEACRLIKDDPRISARMLLCLACVDYSEYFQMVYVLQSLEPERTLVLRTDVPYSDAIVPSVTSVWRAADWYEREAHDLFGVDFDGHPDMAPLLLYEGFEGFPGRKEFPFNEYQEF
;
A
#
# COMPACT_ATOMS: atom_id res chain seq x y z
N MET A 1 49.63 -12.35 -31.51
CA MET A 1 48.38 -11.94 -32.17
C MET A 1 47.37 -13.08 -32.00
N SER A 2 46.39 -12.93 -31.11
CA SER A 2 45.32 -13.91 -30.89
C SER A 2 44.00 -13.15 -30.78
N ALA A 3 43.02 -13.52 -31.60
CA ALA A 3 41.72 -12.87 -31.70
C ALA A 3 40.82 -13.18 -30.49
N PRO A 4 39.85 -12.32 -30.11
CA PRO A 4 38.90 -12.61 -29.05
C PRO A 4 37.66 -13.36 -29.59
N ALA A 5 37.11 -14.24 -28.75
CA ALA A 5 35.87 -14.95 -28.99
C ALA A 5 34.67 -13.99 -28.92
N ARG A 6 33.74 -14.11 -29.88
CA ARG A 6 32.50 -13.33 -29.96
C ARG A 6 31.46 -13.88 -28.98
N SER A 7 30.96 -13.02 -28.09
CA SER A 7 29.78 -13.29 -27.26
C SER A 7 28.51 -13.23 -28.11
N ALA A 8 27.69 -14.28 -28.04
CA ALA A 8 26.39 -14.35 -28.69
C ALA A 8 25.34 -13.62 -27.83
N PHE A 9 24.86 -12.49 -28.33
CA PHE A 9 23.80 -11.69 -27.72
C PHE A 9 22.45 -12.37 -27.99
N VAL A 10 21.83 -12.98 -26.97
CA VAL A 10 20.46 -13.48 -27.05
C VAL A 10 19.51 -12.29 -26.97
N ARG A 11 18.97 -11.85 -28.11
CA ARG A 11 17.88 -10.87 -28.15
C ARG A 11 16.63 -11.50 -27.54
N HIS A 12 16.27 -11.09 -26.34
CA HIS A 12 14.94 -11.36 -25.80
C HIS A 12 13.95 -10.49 -26.57
N HIS A 13 13.02 -11.14 -27.27
CA HIS A 13 11.90 -10.48 -27.93
C HIS A 13 10.95 -9.96 -26.83
N GLN A 14 11.05 -8.68 -26.49
CA GLN A 14 10.04 -8.00 -25.69
C GLN A 14 8.75 -7.91 -26.51
N ALA A 15 7.68 -8.54 -26.03
CA ALA A 15 6.34 -8.32 -26.56
C ALA A 15 5.90 -6.87 -26.27
N PRO A 16 5.11 -6.23 -27.17
CA PRO A 16 4.71 -4.84 -27.00
C PRO A 16 3.81 -4.67 -25.78
N ARG A 17 4.09 -3.60 -25.01
CA ARG A 17 3.33 -3.16 -23.84
C ARG A 17 1.86 -2.95 -24.19
N LYS A 18 0.95 -3.62 -23.46
CA LYS A 18 -0.48 -3.27 -23.48
C LYS A 18 -0.73 -2.25 -22.39
N ASN A 19 -1.04 -1.02 -22.80
CA ASN A 19 -1.51 0.04 -21.90
C ASN A 19 -2.80 -0.43 -21.19
N HIS A 20 -2.80 -0.45 -19.86
CA HIS A 20 -3.95 -0.87 -19.03
C HIS A 20 -4.93 0.27 -18.70
N ALA A 21 -5.02 1.29 -19.56
CA ALA A 21 -5.92 2.44 -19.40
C ALA A 21 -7.43 2.11 -19.58
N GLY A 22 -7.84 0.85 -19.39
CA GLY A 22 -9.13 0.31 -19.85
C GLY A 22 -10.12 -0.16 -18.79
N ARG A 23 -9.79 -0.20 -17.49
CA ARG A 23 -10.79 -0.56 -16.46
C ARG A 23 -11.67 0.65 -16.16
N ARG A 24 -12.92 0.64 -16.64
CA ARG A 24 -13.90 1.71 -16.39
C ARG A 24 -14.53 1.55 -15.00
N LYS A 25 -14.89 2.69 -14.40
CA LYS A 25 -15.76 2.76 -13.21
C LYS A 25 -17.16 2.22 -13.54
N ILE A 26 -17.74 1.40 -12.67
CA ILE A 26 -19.14 0.97 -12.76
C ILE A 26 -20.01 1.94 -11.95
N VAL A 27 -21.07 2.46 -12.59
CA VAL A 27 -22.24 3.07 -11.95
C VAL A 27 -23.41 2.10 -12.18
N PRO A 28 -24.11 1.60 -11.14
CA PRO A 28 -25.21 0.66 -11.35
C PRO A 28 -26.43 1.39 -11.93
N GLY A 29 -26.82 1.03 -13.16
CA GLY A 29 -28.10 1.40 -13.77
C GLY A 29 -29.12 0.27 -13.60
N SER A 30 -30.33 0.66 -13.22
CA SER A 30 -31.53 -0.16 -13.02
C SER A 30 -31.93 -0.95 -14.26
N GLN A 31 -32.17 -2.26 -14.09
CA GLN A 31 -32.94 -3.06 -15.03
C GLN A 31 -34.17 -3.64 -14.32
N GLU A 32 -35.32 -3.39 -14.95
CA GLU A 32 -36.67 -3.81 -14.60
C GLU A 32 -36.84 -5.33 -14.80
N ASN A 33 -37.64 -5.98 -13.95
CA ASN A 33 -38.31 -7.23 -14.29
C ASN A 33 -39.70 -7.25 -13.64
N GLU A 34 -40.71 -7.47 -14.49
CA GLU A 34 -42.14 -7.53 -14.20
C GLU A 34 -42.60 -8.91 -13.65
N GLU A 35 -43.83 -8.91 -13.14
CA GLU A 35 -44.73 -10.03 -12.79
C GLU A 35 -44.60 -10.67 -11.40
N ASN A 36 -45.49 -10.28 -10.47
CA ASN A 36 -46.72 -11.04 -10.20
C ASN A 36 -47.72 -10.20 -9.35
N VAL A 37 -49.00 -10.18 -9.73
CA VAL A 37 -50.09 -9.41 -9.10
C VAL A 37 -51.20 -10.38 -8.69
N GLU A 38 -51.71 -10.27 -7.44
CA GLU A 38 -53.14 -10.41 -7.08
C GLU A 38 -53.39 -10.05 -5.58
N PRO A 39 -54.62 -9.72 -5.13
CA PRO A 39 -54.96 -8.33 -4.83
C PRO A 39 -55.50 -8.01 -3.41
N SER A 40 -55.44 -6.71 -3.10
CA SER A 40 -56.28 -5.86 -2.24
C SER A 40 -56.52 -6.21 -0.76
N GLU A 41 -56.16 -5.26 0.11
CA GLU A 41 -57.10 -4.58 1.03
C GLU A 41 -56.45 -3.30 1.58
N GLN A 42 -57.08 -2.14 1.37
CA GLN A 42 -56.76 -0.89 2.08
C GLN A 42 -57.75 -0.71 3.24
N PRO A 43 -57.32 -0.07 4.34
CA PRO A 43 -58.08 1.12 4.72
C PRO A 43 -57.24 2.33 5.17
N SER A 44 -57.78 3.48 4.74
CA SER A 44 -57.88 4.79 5.40
C SER A 44 -56.62 5.56 5.83
N GLU A 45 -56.52 6.76 5.25
CA GLU A 45 -55.77 7.92 5.72
C GLU A 45 -55.99 8.21 7.21
N SER A 46 -54.91 8.55 7.92
CA SER A 46 -55.00 9.26 9.21
C SER A 46 -53.81 10.18 9.37
N GLU A 47 -54.14 11.48 9.35
CA GLU A 47 -53.52 12.65 9.96
C GLU A 47 -51.99 12.78 10.06
N LYS A 48 -51.49 13.83 9.39
CA LYS A 48 -50.21 14.47 9.69
C LYS A 48 -50.28 15.18 11.04
N THR A 49 -49.37 14.84 11.95
CA THR A 49 -49.04 15.62 13.15
C THR A 49 -47.52 15.87 13.15
N PRO A 50 -47.03 17.09 13.42
CA PRO A 50 -45.66 17.49 13.10
C PRO A 50 -44.65 16.82 14.04
N VAL A 51 -43.59 16.26 13.47
CA VAL A 51 -42.40 15.85 14.23
C VAL A 51 -41.70 17.12 14.70
N ALA A 52 -41.66 17.30 16.02
CA ALA A 52 -40.88 18.33 16.67
C ALA A 52 -39.40 18.13 16.32
N THR A 53 -38.80 19.14 15.68
CA THR A 53 -37.34 19.31 15.56
C THR A 53 -36.75 19.53 16.94
N GLY A 54 -36.37 18.44 17.61
CA GLY A 54 -35.36 18.48 18.65
C GLY A 54 -34.00 18.53 17.97
N HIS A 55 -33.36 19.69 17.99
CA HIS A 55 -31.91 19.76 17.76
C HIS A 55 -31.27 19.00 18.92
N ALA A 56 -30.82 17.76 18.66
CA ALA A 56 -29.81 17.16 19.50
C ALA A 56 -28.56 18.03 19.33
N GLU A 57 -28.26 18.82 20.35
CA GLU A 57 -26.96 19.48 20.46
C GLU A 57 -25.90 18.37 20.36
N ALA A 58 -25.05 18.48 19.33
CA ALA A 58 -23.91 17.60 19.19
C ALA A 58 -23.06 17.76 20.45
N GLU A 59 -22.90 16.66 21.21
CA GLU A 59 -21.87 16.56 22.23
C GLU A 59 -20.55 17.01 21.59
N PRO A 60 -19.77 17.90 22.22
CA PRO A 60 -18.49 18.32 21.68
C PRO A 60 -17.64 17.06 21.47
N GLU A 61 -17.11 16.87 20.27
CA GLU A 61 -16.14 15.80 20.02
C GLU A 61 -15.03 15.95 21.07
N PRO A 62 -14.62 14.84 21.72
CA PRO A 62 -13.55 14.90 22.71
C PRO A 62 -12.34 15.56 22.06
N GLU A 63 -11.80 16.60 22.70
CA GLU A 63 -10.57 17.24 22.25
C GLU A 63 -9.51 16.14 22.02
N PRO A 64 -8.80 16.15 20.88
CA PRO A 64 -7.84 15.10 20.58
C PRO A 64 -6.84 15.04 21.74
N GLU A 65 -6.74 13.86 22.37
CA GLU A 65 -5.74 13.64 23.41
C GLU A 65 -4.37 14.04 22.85
N PRO A 66 -3.49 14.67 23.66
CA PRO A 66 -2.20 15.09 23.17
C PRO A 66 -1.50 13.88 22.56
N GLU A 67 -1.20 13.95 21.26
CA GLU A 67 -0.49 12.89 20.54
C GLU A 67 0.80 12.62 21.32
N ALA A 68 0.87 11.48 21.99
CA ALA A 68 2.06 11.06 22.71
C ALA A 68 3.24 11.07 21.72
N ASP A 69 4.41 11.55 22.16
CA ASP A 69 5.60 11.56 21.28
C ASP A 69 5.86 10.10 20.83
N PRO A 70 5.70 9.81 19.52
CA PRO A 70 5.76 8.43 19.04
C PRO A 70 7.14 7.80 19.32
N LEU A 71 8.18 8.62 19.48
CA LEU A 71 9.54 8.16 19.74
C LEU A 71 9.78 7.75 21.19
N GLU A 72 8.89 8.09 22.14
CA GLU A 72 9.05 7.78 23.56
C GLU A 72 9.19 6.28 23.82
N ALA A 73 8.45 5.46 23.07
CA ALA A 73 8.42 4.00 23.20
C ALA A 73 9.70 3.30 22.72
N LEU A 74 10.58 4.00 21.97
CA LEU A 74 11.80 3.39 21.44
C LEU A 74 12.79 3.02 22.55
N THR A 75 13.24 1.77 22.51
CA THR A 75 14.38 1.31 23.31
C THR A 75 15.67 2.05 22.94
N HIS A 76 16.69 1.97 23.79
CA HIS A 76 18.00 2.56 23.50
C HIS A 76 18.58 2.08 22.15
N SER A 77 18.48 0.78 21.88
CA SER A 77 18.91 0.16 20.61
C SER A 77 18.09 0.68 19.42
N GLY A 78 16.77 0.83 19.59
CA GLY A 78 15.88 1.41 18.57
C GLY A 78 16.23 2.86 18.24
N ARG A 79 16.52 3.68 19.26
CA ARG A 79 16.96 5.08 19.08
C ARG A 79 18.31 5.17 18.38
N GLU A 80 19.29 4.35 18.78
CA GLU A 80 20.59 4.29 18.10
C GLU A 80 20.43 3.93 16.62
N LEU A 81 19.60 2.93 16.31
CA LEU A 81 19.32 2.54 14.93
C LEU A 81 18.60 3.65 14.15
N LEU A 82 17.66 4.35 14.78
CA LEU A 82 16.97 5.48 14.18
C LEU A 82 17.97 6.60 13.84
N ASP A 83 18.80 7.02 14.79
CA ASP A 83 19.78 8.09 14.61
C ASP A 83 20.75 7.78 13.46
N VAL A 84 21.29 6.56 13.43
CA VAL A 84 22.14 6.08 12.34
C VAL A 84 21.38 6.10 11.00
N SER A 85 20.12 5.67 10.99
CA SER A 85 19.30 5.64 9.77
C SER A 85 19.03 7.05 9.24
N LEU A 86 18.73 8.02 10.12
CA LEU A 86 18.57 9.42 9.74
C LEU A 86 19.86 10.03 9.21
N GLU A 87 21.01 9.68 9.80
CA GLU A 87 22.32 10.14 9.33
C GLU A 87 22.65 9.59 7.94
N VAL A 88 22.43 8.29 7.72
CA VAL A 88 22.67 7.60 6.44
C VAL A 88 21.78 8.16 5.34
N LEU A 89 20.52 8.47 5.66
CA LEU A 89 19.51 8.90 4.70
C LEU A 89 19.38 10.42 4.60
N LYS A 90 20.22 11.20 5.27
CA LYS A 90 20.09 12.67 5.42
C LYS A 90 19.83 13.43 4.11
N ASP A 91 20.42 12.98 3.00
CA ASP A 91 20.30 13.64 1.69
C ASP A 91 18.94 13.36 1.02
N LEU A 92 18.14 12.45 1.58
CA LEU A 92 16.80 12.06 1.11
C LEU A 92 15.67 12.68 1.96
N ALA A 93 16.01 13.66 2.81
CA ALA A 93 15.09 14.33 3.75
C ALA A 93 14.23 13.36 4.58
N PRO A 94 14.87 12.46 5.36
CA PRO A 94 14.18 11.41 6.08
C PRO A 94 13.37 11.97 7.25
N GLN A 95 12.19 11.42 7.48
CA GLN A 95 11.34 11.78 8.61
C GLN A 95 11.33 10.64 9.62
N ALA A 96 11.64 10.98 10.87
CA ALA A 96 11.65 10.04 11.98
C ALA A 96 10.23 9.64 12.37
N GLY A 97 10.06 8.39 12.78
CA GLY A 97 8.85 7.88 13.41
C GLY A 97 9.14 6.61 14.20
N ALA A 98 8.10 6.05 14.78
CA ALA A 98 8.17 4.79 15.51
C ALA A 98 6.85 4.04 15.38
N LEU A 99 6.91 2.73 15.51
CA LEU A 99 5.76 1.86 15.73
C LEU A 99 6.09 1.00 16.94
N ASP A 100 5.47 1.33 18.07
CA ASP A 100 5.84 0.78 19.37
C ASP A 100 7.35 0.97 19.63
N ASP A 101 8.12 -0.11 19.83
CA ASP A 101 9.56 -0.06 20.05
C ASP A 101 10.40 -0.13 18.76
N ILE A 102 9.76 -0.14 17.58
CA ILE A 102 10.42 -0.29 16.28
C ILE A 102 10.65 1.08 15.63
N PRO A 103 11.90 1.47 15.32
CA PRO A 103 12.18 2.72 14.64
C PRO A 103 11.64 2.71 13.20
N GLN A 104 11.12 3.85 12.77
CA GLN A 104 10.64 4.08 11.42
C GLN A 104 11.33 5.28 10.77
N VAL A 105 11.57 5.17 9.48
CA VAL A 105 11.98 6.30 8.65
C VAL A 105 11.04 6.41 7.46
N SER A 106 10.54 7.61 7.19
CA SER A 106 9.75 7.90 5.99
C SER A 106 10.58 8.70 4.99
N VAL A 107 10.45 8.37 3.71
CA VAL A 107 11.06 9.12 2.59
C VAL A 107 10.04 9.32 1.47
N ASP A 108 10.28 10.33 0.63
CA ASP A 108 9.50 10.51 -0.60
C ASP A 108 9.62 9.27 -1.51
N LYS A 109 8.53 8.91 -2.21
CA LYS A 109 8.46 7.70 -3.04
C LYS A 109 9.52 7.64 -4.14
N THR A 110 10.00 8.79 -4.60
CA THR A 110 11.06 8.85 -5.61
C THR A 110 12.41 8.36 -5.07
N HIS A 111 12.62 8.44 -3.75
CA HIS A 111 13.87 8.04 -3.09
C HIS A 111 13.83 6.61 -2.54
N THR A 112 12.70 5.87 -2.66
CA THR A 112 12.51 4.54 -2.06
C THR A 112 13.62 3.55 -2.42
N LEU A 113 14.00 3.47 -3.70
CA LEU A 113 15.05 2.55 -4.14
C LEU A 113 16.43 2.93 -3.59
N GLU A 114 16.75 4.22 -3.57
CA GLU A 114 18.02 4.71 -3.03
C GLU A 114 18.11 4.48 -1.53
N ALA A 115 17.05 4.82 -0.78
CA ALA A 115 16.96 4.58 0.65
C ALA A 115 17.14 3.08 0.98
N CYS A 116 16.45 2.20 0.26
CA CYS A 116 16.58 0.76 0.42
C CYS A 116 18.01 0.25 0.17
N ARG A 117 18.71 0.78 -0.84
CA ARG A 117 20.12 0.43 -1.09
C ARG A 117 21.02 0.87 0.06
N LEU A 118 20.89 2.13 0.50
CA LEU A 118 21.67 2.66 1.61
C LEU A 118 21.44 1.88 2.91
N ILE A 119 20.18 1.57 3.23
CA ILE A 119 19.80 0.79 4.42
C ILE A 119 20.40 -0.62 4.38
N LYS A 120 20.44 -1.26 3.22
CA LYS A 120 21.01 -2.61 3.07
C LYS A 120 22.54 -2.61 3.13
N ASP A 121 23.17 -1.62 2.51
CA ASP A 121 24.61 -1.61 2.24
C ASP A 121 25.44 -0.90 3.33
N ASP A 122 24.88 0.07 4.06
CA ASP A 122 25.59 0.72 5.17
C ASP A 122 25.83 -0.30 6.30
N PRO A 123 27.09 -0.52 6.72
CA PRO A 123 27.44 -1.55 7.70
C PRO A 123 26.87 -1.30 9.10
N ARG A 124 26.47 -0.07 9.42
CA ARG A 124 25.88 0.28 10.72
C ARG A 124 24.41 -0.13 10.81
N ILE A 125 23.71 -0.21 9.67
CA ILE A 125 22.32 -0.65 9.56
C ILE A 125 22.28 -2.11 9.11
N SER A 126 22.87 -2.40 7.94
CA SER A 126 23.05 -3.72 7.35
C SER A 126 21.76 -4.55 7.31
N ALA A 127 20.67 -3.97 6.80
CA ALA A 127 19.39 -4.66 6.67
C ALA A 127 19.45 -5.75 5.59
N ARG A 128 19.89 -6.94 5.99
CA ARG A 128 20.11 -8.09 5.09
C ARG A 128 18.81 -8.68 4.57
N MET A 129 17.69 -8.51 5.29
CA MET A 129 16.41 -9.14 4.97
C MET A 129 15.29 -8.11 4.83
N LEU A 130 14.50 -8.28 3.76
CA LEU A 130 13.14 -7.72 3.66
C LEU A 130 12.19 -8.76 4.25
N LEU A 131 11.67 -8.52 5.44
CA LEU A 131 10.76 -9.44 6.14
C LEU A 131 9.35 -9.38 5.57
N CYS A 132 8.91 -8.17 5.21
CA CYS A 132 7.57 -7.92 4.71
C CYS A 132 7.60 -6.61 3.90
N LEU A 133 6.81 -6.56 2.83
CA LEU A 133 6.40 -5.32 2.20
C LEU A 133 4.87 -5.33 2.16
N ALA A 134 4.27 -4.35 2.82
CA ALA A 134 2.82 -4.20 2.92
C ALA A 134 2.38 -2.90 2.24
N CYS A 135 1.16 -2.91 1.71
CA CYS A 135 0.48 -1.74 1.18
C CYS A 135 -0.71 -1.44 2.09
N VAL A 136 -0.73 -0.26 2.70
CA VAL A 136 -1.83 0.21 3.54
C VAL A 136 -2.60 1.27 2.79
N ASP A 137 -3.91 1.12 2.73
CA ASP A 137 -4.78 2.06 2.04
C ASP A 137 -5.34 3.13 2.99
N TYR A 138 -4.96 4.40 2.77
CA TYR A 138 -5.49 5.57 3.48
C TYR A 138 -6.55 6.35 2.67
N SER A 139 -7.15 5.73 1.66
CA SER A 139 -8.20 6.24 0.76
C SER A 139 -7.78 7.39 -0.17
N GLU A 140 -6.78 8.19 0.17
CA GLU A 140 -6.20 9.24 -0.69
C GLU A 140 -4.81 8.87 -1.23
N TYR A 141 -4.09 8.04 -0.49
CA TYR A 141 -2.77 7.53 -0.82
C TYR A 141 -2.63 6.10 -0.28
N PHE A 142 -1.70 5.35 -0.88
CA PHE A 142 -1.20 4.11 -0.33
C PHE A 142 0.05 4.41 0.49
N GLN A 143 0.21 3.77 1.65
CA GLN A 143 1.48 3.75 2.34
C GLN A 143 2.14 2.41 2.11
N MET A 144 3.29 2.44 1.45
CA MET A 144 4.16 1.28 1.30
C MET A 144 5.04 1.16 2.55
N VAL A 145 4.98 0.01 3.21
CA VAL A 145 5.68 -0.27 4.47
C VAL A 145 6.65 -1.42 4.25
N TYR A 146 7.95 -1.14 4.35
CA TYR A 146 9.02 -2.12 4.20
C TYR A 146 9.56 -2.46 5.58
N VAL A 147 9.35 -3.68 6.04
CA VAL A 147 9.89 -4.19 7.30
C VAL A 147 11.23 -4.85 7.03
N LEU A 148 12.31 -4.25 7.56
CA LEU A 148 13.68 -4.57 7.23
C LEU A 148 14.41 -5.09 8.47
N GLN A 149 15.21 -6.15 8.31
CA GLN A 149 15.92 -6.77 9.43
C GLN A 149 17.42 -6.86 9.18
N SER A 150 18.17 -6.38 10.17
CA SER A 150 19.58 -6.66 10.38
C SER A 150 19.74 -7.93 11.20
N LEU A 151 20.77 -8.71 10.94
CA LEU A 151 21.00 -10.00 11.60
C LEU A 151 22.06 -9.92 12.70
N GLU A 152 23.00 -8.98 12.60
CA GLU A 152 24.15 -8.88 13.49
C GLU A 152 24.49 -7.40 13.78
N PRO A 153 24.07 -6.85 14.94
CA PRO A 153 23.10 -7.44 15.86
C PRO A 153 21.69 -7.46 15.25
N GLU A 154 20.85 -8.36 15.76
CA GLU A 154 19.45 -8.46 15.33
C GLU A 154 18.69 -7.19 15.69
N ARG A 155 18.25 -6.44 14.66
CA ARG A 155 17.49 -5.20 14.82
C ARG A 155 16.52 -5.02 13.66
N THR A 156 15.37 -4.42 13.93
CA THR A 156 14.32 -4.16 12.94
C THR A 156 14.21 -2.67 12.67
N LEU A 157 14.07 -2.31 11.40
CA LEU A 157 13.82 -0.95 10.92
C LEU A 157 12.63 -1.00 9.96
N VAL A 158 11.75 0.00 10.02
CA VAL A 158 10.69 0.15 9.02
C VAL A 158 10.98 1.36 8.13
N LEU A 159 11.00 1.15 6.82
CA LEU A 159 10.95 2.24 5.85
C LEU A 159 9.51 2.43 5.40
N ARG A 160 9.03 3.67 5.37
CA ARG A 160 7.71 4.02 4.83
C ARG A 160 7.84 4.97 3.65
N THR A 161 6.90 4.85 2.72
CA THR A 161 6.69 5.88 1.70
C THR A 161 5.21 6.00 1.35
N ASP A 162 4.75 7.23 1.20
CA ASP A 162 3.38 7.51 0.80
C ASP A 162 3.31 7.69 -0.72
N VAL A 163 2.36 7.01 -1.33
CA VAL A 163 2.17 6.91 -2.78
C VAL A 163 0.76 7.40 -3.12
N PRO A 164 0.61 8.59 -3.71
CA PRO A 164 -0.70 9.14 -4.06
C PRO A 164 -1.47 8.22 -5.01
N TYR A 165 -2.79 8.09 -4.82
CA TYR A 165 -3.66 7.31 -5.71
C TYR A 165 -3.60 7.77 -7.17
N SER A 166 -3.46 9.09 -7.38
CA SER A 166 -3.39 9.72 -8.70
C SER A 166 -2.12 9.36 -9.47
N ASP A 167 -1.08 8.92 -8.78
CA ASP A 167 0.21 8.53 -9.32
C ASP A 167 0.76 7.36 -8.49
N ALA A 168 0.05 6.24 -8.55
CA ALA A 168 0.30 5.02 -7.76
C ALA A 168 1.53 4.23 -8.25
N ILE A 169 2.64 4.93 -8.49
CA ILE A 169 3.90 4.38 -9.03
C ILE A 169 5.02 4.61 -8.01
N VAL A 170 5.77 3.56 -7.68
CA VAL A 170 6.95 3.60 -6.81
C VAL A 170 8.10 2.80 -7.44
N PRO A 171 9.39 3.13 -7.22
CA PRO A 171 10.49 2.31 -7.70
C PRO A 171 10.51 0.91 -7.09
N SER A 172 10.73 -0.11 -7.90
CA SER A 172 10.93 -1.50 -7.46
C SER A 172 12.23 -1.66 -6.68
N VAL A 173 12.19 -2.44 -5.61
CA VAL A 173 13.34 -2.82 -4.78
C VAL A 173 13.77 -4.28 -4.98
N THR A 174 13.28 -4.95 -6.02
CA THR A 174 13.72 -6.29 -6.44
C THR A 174 15.23 -6.40 -6.69
N SER A 175 15.86 -5.31 -7.14
CA SER A 175 17.32 -5.23 -7.29
C SER A 175 18.08 -5.20 -5.95
N VAL A 176 17.39 -4.91 -4.85
CA VAL A 176 17.94 -4.82 -3.49
C VAL A 176 17.69 -6.14 -2.75
N TRP A 177 16.45 -6.59 -2.66
CA TRP A 177 16.09 -7.90 -2.08
C TRP A 177 15.24 -8.70 -3.05
N ARG A 178 15.65 -9.94 -3.34
CA ARG A 178 14.90 -10.85 -4.21
C ARG A 178 13.49 -11.16 -3.69
N ALA A 179 13.28 -11.10 -2.37
CA ALA A 179 11.98 -11.33 -1.76
C ALA A 179 10.92 -10.30 -2.19
N ALA A 180 11.35 -9.10 -2.60
CA ALA A 180 10.44 -8.05 -3.06
C ALA A 180 9.64 -8.46 -4.30
N ASP A 181 10.10 -9.43 -5.09
CA ASP A 181 9.41 -9.87 -6.31
C ASP A 181 7.97 -10.31 -6.02
N TRP A 182 7.76 -11.06 -4.94
CA TRP A 182 6.42 -11.53 -4.59
C TRP A 182 5.60 -10.43 -3.92
N TYR A 183 6.18 -9.67 -3.00
CA TYR A 183 5.45 -8.63 -2.28
C TYR A 183 5.01 -7.47 -3.18
N GLU A 184 5.86 -7.04 -4.11
CA GLU A 184 5.50 -5.99 -5.08
C GLU A 184 4.40 -6.47 -6.02
N ARG A 185 4.43 -7.74 -6.45
CA ARG A 185 3.34 -8.33 -7.24
C ARG A 185 2.04 -8.44 -6.47
N GLU A 186 2.08 -8.79 -5.19
CA GLU A 186 0.91 -8.80 -4.31
C GLU A 186 0.30 -7.39 -4.18
N ALA A 187 1.12 -6.38 -3.89
CA ALA A 187 0.66 -4.99 -3.81
C ALA A 187 0.09 -4.49 -5.15
N HIS A 188 0.72 -4.84 -6.26
CA HIS A 188 0.19 -4.55 -7.59
C HIS A 188 -1.15 -5.25 -7.85
N ASP A 189 -1.27 -6.54 -7.56
CA ASP A 189 -2.47 -7.33 -7.87
C ASP A 189 -3.66 -6.93 -6.99
N LEU A 190 -3.42 -6.68 -5.70
CA LEU A 190 -4.49 -6.36 -4.74
C LEU A 190 -4.84 -4.88 -4.68
N PHE A 191 -3.87 -3.97 -4.86
CA PHE A 191 -4.05 -2.52 -4.69
C PHE A 191 -3.81 -1.72 -5.97
N GLY A 192 -3.25 -2.30 -7.02
CA GLY A 192 -2.99 -1.60 -8.28
C GLY A 192 -1.85 -0.59 -8.19
N VAL A 193 -0.88 -0.81 -7.30
CA VAL A 193 0.37 -0.03 -7.24
C VAL A 193 1.34 -0.55 -8.29
N ASP A 194 1.88 0.34 -9.12
CA ASP A 194 2.87 0.02 -10.14
C ASP A 194 4.30 0.15 -9.57
N PHE A 195 5.17 -0.80 -9.93
CA PHE A 195 6.56 -0.85 -9.49
C PHE A 195 7.54 -0.65 -10.66
N ASP A 196 8.11 0.55 -10.79
CA ASP A 196 9.03 0.85 -11.90
C ASP A 196 10.35 0.08 -11.75
N GLY A 197 10.77 -0.58 -12.82
CA GLY A 197 11.96 -1.44 -12.83
C GLY A 197 11.75 -2.87 -12.35
N HIS A 198 10.52 -3.29 -12.00
CA HIS A 198 10.24 -4.70 -11.67
C HIS A 198 10.40 -5.62 -12.90
N PRO A 199 11.02 -6.81 -12.76
CA PRO A 199 11.27 -7.70 -13.90
C PRO A 199 10.00 -8.33 -14.52
N ASP A 200 9.00 -8.69 -13.70
CA ASP A 200 7.75 -9.33 -14.14
C ASP A 200 6.56 -8.93 -13.27
N MET A 201 5.65 -8.11 -13.79
CA MET A 201 4.43 -7.66 -13.11
C MET A 201 3.18 -8.46 -13.51
N ALA A 202 3.33 -9.77 -13.70
CA ALA A 202 2.19 -10.65 -13.86
C ALA A 202 1.38 -10.77 -12.55
N PRO A 203 0.04 -10.93 -12.62
CA PRO A 203 -0.81 -11.22 -11.45
C PRO A 203 -0.26 -12.37 -10.60
N LEU A 204 -0.54 -12.34 -9.29
CA LEU A 204 0.01 -13.30 -8.33
C LEU A 204 -1.09 -14.08 -7.59
N LEU A 205 -2.12 -13.39 -7.11
CA LEU A 205 -3.14 -13.93 -6.23
C LEU A 205 -4.50 -14.03 -6.94
N LEU A 206 -4.86 -13.03 -7.75
CA LEU A 206 -6.16 -12.97 -8.40
C LEU A 206 -6.21 -13.86 -9.64
N TYR A 207 -7.40 -14.41 -9.91
CA TYR A 207 -7.61 -15.21 -11.12
C TYR A 207 -7.61 -14.33 -12.38
N GLU A 208 -7.32 -14.95 -13.52
CA GLU A 208 -7.29 -14.26 -14.80
C GLU A 208 -8.64 -13.62 -15.13
N GLY A 209 -8.65 -12.30 -15.34
CA GLY A 209 -9.87 -11.56 -15.66
C GLY A 209 -10.65 -11.04 -14.45
N PHE A 210 -10.15 -11.21 -13.21
CA PHE A 210 -10.70 -10.50 -12.04
C PHE A 210 -10.80 -9.00 -12.33
N GLU A 211 -11.89 -8.33 -11.97
CA GLU A 211 -12.06 -6.89 -12.19
C GLU A 211 -11.91 -6.09 -10.89
N GLY A 212 -11.03 -5.09 -10.88
CA GLY A 212 -10.78 -4.21 -9.74
C GLY A 212 -9.60 -4.65 -8.86
N PHE A 213 -9.54 -4.09 -7.65
CA PHE A 213 -8.42 -4.19 -6.70
C PHE A 213 -8.97 -4.42 -5.28
N PRO A 214 -9.12 -5.68 -4.84
CA PRO A 214 -9.84 -6.01 -3.61
C PRO A 214 -9.13 -5.58 -2.31
N GLY A 215 -7.85 -5.21 -2.38
CA GLY A 215 -7.14 -4.63 -1.23
C GLY A 215 -7.54 -3.17 -0.94
N ARG A 216 -8.17 -2.47 -1.89
CA ARG A 216 -8.60 -1.08 -1.69
C ARG A 216 -9.85 -1.00 -0.84
N LYS A 217 -9.93 -0.01 0.04
CA LYS A 217 -11.08 0.33 0.86
C LYS A 217 -12.32 0.69 0.05
N GLU A 218 -12.13 1.22 -1.15
CA GLU A 218 -13.24 1.53 -2.08
C GLU A 218 -13.83 0.28 -2.74
N PHE A 219 -13.14 -0.86 -2.68
CA PHE A 219 -13.62 -2.09 -3.31
C PHE A 219 -14.84 -2.62 -2.55
N PRO A 220 -15.95 -2.91 -3.24
CA PRO A 220 -17.17 -3.35 -2.60
C PRO A 220 -16.93 -4.68 -1.90
N PHE A 221 -17.21 -4.72 -0.59
CA PHE A 221 -17.27 -5.97 0.13
C PHE A 221 -18.62 -6.62 -0.20
N ASN A 222 -18.59 -7.77 -0.87
CA ASN A 222 -19.82 -8.54 -1.06
C ASN A 222 -20.25 -9.07 0.30
N GLU A 223 -21.48 -8.78 0.72
CA GLU A 223 -22.07 -9.47 1.85
C GLU A 223 -22.10 -10.98 1.53
N TYR A 224 -21.48 -11.78 2.39
CA TYR A 224 -21.57 -13.22 2.29
C TYR A 224 -23.04 -13.63 2.44
N GLN A 225 -23.65 -14.17 1.37
CA GLN A 225 -24.91 -14.90 1.46
C GLN A 225 -24.59 -16.39 1.51
N GLU A 226 -24.74 -16.98 2.70
CA GLU A 226 -24.78 -18.44 2.84
C GLU A 226 -26.11 -18.97 2.29
N PHE A 227 -26.04 -20.00 1.44
CA PHE A 227 -27.20 -20.74 0.93
C PHE A 227 -27.30 -22.09 1.62
#